data_AF-A0A955WJ34-F1
#
_entry.id   AF-A0A955WJ34-F1
#
_cell.length_a   1.000
_cell.length_b   1.000
_cell.length_c   1.000
_cell.angle_alpha   90.00
_cell.angle_beta   90.00
_cell.angle_gamma   90.00
#
_symmetry.space_group_name_H-M   'P 1'
#
loop_
_entity.id
_entity.type
_entity.pdbx_description
1 polymer ?
#
loop_
_entity_poly.entity_id
_entity_poly.type
_entity_poly.pdbx_seq_one_letter_code
_entity_poly.pdbx_strand_id
1 'polypeptide(L)'
;MSRLTRPGLCALAALDVLLGVALICWPGAWQEVVHPLAVGTTFYAVQRQGALWLARGLAAAFLVRRSGPLGLAALALAWAVEVPADALLAWRTGDTGPLAAAVYASHALLAIGVASALRRAALGLVLQGAKDAERA
;
A
#
# COMPACT_ATOMS: atom_id res chain seq x y z
N MET A 1 5.56 -11.12 19.30
CA MET A 1 6.03 -11.25 17.90
C MET A 1 4.81 -11.26 16.99
N SER A 2 4.60 -10.18 16.23
CA SER A 2 3.43 -10.01 15.36
C SER A 2 3.49 -11.00 14.20
N ARG A 3 2.52 -11.94 14.15
CA ARG A 3 2.37 -12.93 13.08
C ARG A 3 1.85 -12.25 11.81
N LEU A 4 2.72 -11.62 11.03
CA LEU A 4 2.46 -11.42 9.60
C LEU A 4 2.55 -12.79 8.93
N THR A 5 1.44 -13.52 8.99
CA THR A 5 1.33 -14.85 8.40
C THR A 5 1.31 -14.70 6.88
N ARG A 6 1.87 -15.69 6.16
CA ARG A 6 1.74 -15.78 4.69
C ARG A 6 0.31 -15.50 4.18
N PRO A 7 -0.77 -16.02 4.81
CA PRO A 7 -2.14 -15.67 4.39
C PRO A 7 -2.46 -14.18 4.53
N GLY A 8 -1.97 -13.49 5.56
CA GLY A 8 -2.16 -12.03 5.68
C GLY A 8 -1.51 -11.25 4.56
N LEU A 9 -0.29 -11.63 4.14
CA LEU A 9 0.38 -11.03 2.98
C LEU A 9 -0.32 -11.36 1.66
N CYS A 10 -0.83 -12.58 1.50
CA CYS A 10 -1.61 -12.97 0.32
C CYS A 10 -2.91 -12.18 0.22
N ALA A 11 -3.61 -11.99 1.35
CA ALA A 11 -4.85 -11.22 1.40
C ALA A 11 -4.60 -9.75 1.03
N LEU A 12 -3.53 -9.14 1.55
CA LEU A 12 -3.10 -7.79 1.17
C LEU A 12 -2.77 -7.69 -0.33
N ALA A 13 -2.00 -8.65 -0.86
CA ALA A 13 -1.67 -8.68 -2.28
C ALA A 13 -2.92 -8.82 -3.17
N ALA A 14 -3.84 -9.71 -2.81
CA ALA A 14 -5.08 -9.91 -3.55
C ALA A 14 -5.97 -8.66 -3.50
N LEU A 15 -6.08 -8.02 -2.34
CA LEU A 15 -6.84 -6.78 -2.18
C LEU A 15 -6.28 -5.67 -3.07
N ASP A 16 -4.96 -5.47 -3.05
CA ASP A 16 -4.27 -4.49 -3.88
C ASP A 16 -4.47 -4.73 -5.39
N VAL A 17 -4.39 -5.98 -5.83
CA VAL A 17 -4.66 -6.34 -7.23
C VAL A 17 -6.12 -6.06 -7.59
N LEU A 18 -7.07 -6.50 -6.76
CA LEU A 18 -8.50 -6.32 -7.04
C LEU A 18 -8.89 -4.85 -7.07
N LEU A 19 -8.45 -4.07 -6.09
CA LEU A 19 -8.70 -2.63 -6.04
C LEU A 19 -7.99 -1.92 -7.20
N GLY A 20 -6.75 -2.31 -7.51
CA GLY A 20 -6.00 -1.75 -8.64
C GLY A 20 -6.70 -1.96 -9.98
N VAL A 21 -7.13 -3.20 -10.26
CA VAL A 21 -7.91 -3.54 -11.46
C VAL A 21 -9.24 -2.78 -11.49
N ALA A 22 -9.97 -2.74 -10.37
CA ALA A 22 -11.25 -2.04 -10.30
C ALA A 22 -11.10 -0.54 -10.61
N LEU A 23 -10.07 0.12 -10.05
CA LEU A 23 -9.80 1.55 -10.29
C LEU A 23 -9.35 1.84 -11.72
N ILE A 24 -8.58 0.95 -12.34
CA ILE A 24 -8.16 1.11 -13.75
C ILE A 24 -9.35 0.93 -14.69
N CYS A 25 -10.19 -0.09 -14.44
CA CYS A 25 -11.32 -0.42 -15.31
C CYS A 25 -12.51 0.53 -15.12
N TRP A 26 -12.69 1.08 -13.91
CA TRP A 26 -13.81 1.97 -13.59
C TRP A 26 -13.36 3.14 -12.69
N PRO A 27 -12.55 4.07 -13.21
CA PRO A 27 -12.10 5.22 -12.44
C PRO A 27 -13.27 6.14 -12.03
N GLY A 28 -14.36 6.16 -12.79
CA GLY A 28 -15.57 6.93 -12.49
C GLY A 28 -16.26 6.53 -11.19
N ALA A 29 -16.31 5.24 -10.84
CA ALA A 29 -16.96 4.77 -9.60
C ALA A 29 -16.25 5.32 -8.36
N TRP A 30 -14.91 5.40 -8.41
CA TRP A 30 -14.14 6.01 -7.32
C TRP A 30 -14.36 7.52 -7.24
N GLN A 31 -14.44 8.21 -8.38
CA GLN A 31 -14.76 9.63 -8.40
C GLN A 31 -16.16 9.91 -7.85
N GLU A 32 -17.16 9.11 -8.22
CA GLU A 32 -18.54 9.27 -7.71
C GLU A 32 -18.61 9.09 -6.18
N VAL A 33 -17.83 8.16 -5.62
CA VAL A 33 -17.81 7.89 -4.18
C VAL A 33 -16.99 8.92 -3.40
N VAL A 34 -15.82 9.30 -3.90
CA VAL A 34 -14.83 10.09 -3.14
C VAL A 34 -14.92 11.59 -3.48
N HIS A 35 -15.38 11.92 -4.68
CA HIS A 35 -15.42 13.27 -5.24
C HIS A 35 -16.72 13.54 -6.02
N PRO A 36 -17.91 13.46 -5.37
CA PRO A 36 -19.19 13.66 -6.06
C PRO A 36 -19.34 15.06 -6.70
N LEU A 37 -18.50 16.04 -6.30
CA LEU A 37 -18.51 17.41 -6.83
C LEU A 37 -17.35 17.72 -7.79
N ALA A 38 -16.41 16.79 -8.02
CA ALA A 38 -15.23 17.08 -8.83
C ALA A 38 -15.49 16.80 -10.32
N VAL A 39 -16.36 17.62 -10.90
CA VAL A 39 -16.53 17.73 -12.35
C VAL A 39 -15.22 18.32 -12.91
N GLY A 40 -14.33 17.46 -13.41
CA GLY A 40 -13.15 17.89 -14.18
C GLY A 40 -11.77 17.63 -13.55
N THR A 41 -11.65 17.04 -12.36
CA THR A 41 -10.33 16.68 -11.80
C THR A 41 -9.88 15.29 -12.28
N THR A 42 -9.20 15.31 -13.43
CA THR A 42 -8.21 14.34 -13.93
C THR A 42 -8.34 12.87 -13.47
N PHE A 43 -8.98 12.06 -14.33
CA PHE A 43 -8.96 10.59 -14.30
C PHE A 43 -7.56 9.98 -14.03
N TYR A 44 -6.50 10.70 -14.38
CA TYR A 44 -5.10 10.34 -14.16
C TYR A 44 -4.72 10.05 -12.70
N ALA A 45 -5.30 10.75 -11.71
CA ALA A 45 -4.94 10.52 -10.30
C ALA A 45 -5.47 9.16 -9.79
N VAL A 46 -6.71 8.83 -10.16
CA VAL A 46 -7.37 7.57 -9.80
C VAL A 46 -6.73 6.40 -10.55
N GLN A 47 -6.45 6.56 -11.85
CA GLN A 47 -5.77 5.54 -12.65
C GLN A 47 -4.33 5.31 -12.17
N ARG A 48 -3.61 6.37 -11.79
CA ARG A 48 -2.29 6.26 -11.15
C ARG A 48 -2.38 5.45 -9.86
N GLN A 49 -3.35 5.73 -9.00
CA GLN A 49 -3.53 4.97 -7.76
C GLN A 49 -3.84 3.50 -8.05
N GLY A 50 -4.74 3.24 -9.00
CA GLY A 50 -5.05 1.88 -9.46
C GLY A 50 -3.82 1.13 -9.99
N ALA A 51 -2.98 1.80 -10.79
CA ALA A 51 -1.75 1.22 -11.30
C ALA A 51 -0.72 0.95 -10.19
N LEU A 52 -0.61 1.83 -9.20
CA LEU A 52 0.28 1.63 -8.04
C LEU A 52 -0.17 0.44 -7.20
N TRP A 53 -1.45 0.35 -6.87
CA TRP A 53 -2.00 -0.79 -6.14
C TRP A 53 -1.85 -2.09 -6.91
N LEU A 54 -2.11 -2.08 -8.22
CA LEU A 54 -1.89 -3.26 -9.06
C LEU A 54 -0.41 -3.69 -9.05
N ALA A 55 0.52 -2.76 -9.28
CA ALA A 55 1.95 -3.04 -9.28
C ALA A 55 2.43 -3.55 -7.91
N ARG A 56 1.96 -2.93 -6.82
CA ARG A 56 2.25 -3.35 -5.45
C ARG A 56 1.69 -4.74 -5.16
N GLY A 57 0.45 -5.02 -5.55
CA GLY A 57 -0.20 -6.31 -5.37
C GLY A 57 0.49 -7.43 -6.15
N LEU A 58 0.91 -7.17 -7.38
CA LEU A 58 1.72 -8.11 -8.18
C LEU A 58 3.11 -8.34 -7.57
N ALA A 59 3.78 -7.28 -7.13
CA ALA A 59 5.05 -7.38 -6.42
C ALA A 59 4.90 -8.17 -5.11
N ALA A 60 3.82 -7.94 -4.37
CA ALA A 60 3.47 -8.69 -3.16
C ALA A 60 3.22 -10.16 -3.45
N ALA A 61 2.46 -10.50 -4.50
CA ALA A 61 2.25 -11.89 -4.90
C ALA A 61 3.58 -12.62 -5.25
N PHE A 62 4.51 -11.91 -5.90
CA PHE A 62 5.84 -12.45 -6.20
C PHE A 62 6.71 -12.59 -4.94
N LEU A 63 6.73 -11.58 -4.07
CA LEU A 63 7.58 -11.52 -2.89
C LEU A 63 7.05 -12.35 -1.70
N VAL A 64 5.76 -12.67 -1.65
CA VAL A 64 5.16 -13.61 -0.69
C VAL A 64 5.86 -14.98 -0.76
N ARG A 65 6.22 -15.43 -1.96
CA ARG A 65 6.98 -16.68 -2.17
C ARG A 65 8.40 -16.61 -1.61
N ARG A 66 8.94 -15.40 -1.44
CA ARG A 66 10.29 -15.12 -0.95
C ARG A 66 10.21 -14.43 0.42
N SER A 67 9.54 -15.07 1.39
CA SER A 67 9.22 -14.55 2.73
C SER A 67 10.44 -14.26 3.65
N GLY A 68 11.63 -14.04 3.07
CA GLY A 68 12.83 -13.64 3.77
C GLY A 68 12.87 -12.13 4.08
N PRO A 69 13.89 -11.68 4.81
CA PRO A 69 14.00 -10.30 5.28
C PRO A 69 14.05 -9.28 4.13
N LEU A 70 14.73 -9.60 3.03
CA LEU A 70 14.80 -8.73 1.85
C LEU A 70 13.44 -8.57 1.16
N GLY A 71 12.64 -9.64 1.07
CA GLY A 71 11.31 -9.58 0.46
C GLY A 71 10.35 -8.71 1.28
N LEU A 72 10.41 -8.83 2.62
CA LEU A 72 9.62 -7.99 3.52
C LEU A 72 10.09 -6.52 3.49
N ALA A 73 11.40 -6.27 3.39
CA ALA A 73 11.93 -4.92 3.24
C ALA A 73 11.53 -4.28 1.92
N ALA A 74 11.58 -5.02 0.81
CA ALA A 74 11.13 -4.55 -0.50
C ALA A 74 9.62 -4.23 -0.49
N LEU A 75 8.80 -5.06 0.16
CA LEU A 75 7.38 -4.75 0.33
C LEU A 75 7.13 -3.54 1.21
N ALA A 76 7.91 -3.35 2.28
CA ALA A 76 7.83 -2.16 3.11
C ALA A 76 8.12 -0.89 2.30
N LEU A 77 9.11 -0.93 1.41
CA LEU A 77 9.44 0.18 0.52
C LEU A 77 8.32 0.45 -0.49
N ALA A 78 7.72 -0.60 -1.07
CA ALA A 78 6.61 -0.45 -2.01
C ALA A 78 5.42 0.31 -1.37
N TRP A 79 5.08 -0.01 -0.12
CA TRP A 79 4.08 0.73 0.65
C TRP A 79 4.53 2.17 0.99
N ALA A 80 5.80 2.37 1.33
CA ALA A 80 6.31 3.69 1.72
C ALA A 80 6.31 4.71 0.55
N VAL A 81 6.50 4.25 -0.69
CA VAL A 81 6.53 5.11 -1.89
C VAL A 81 5.19 5.79 -2.17
N GLU A 82 4.07 5.23 -1.69
CA GLU A 82 2.74 5.82 -1.89
C GLU A 82 2.46 6.99 -0.95
N VAL A 83 3.10 7.01 0.23
CA VAL A 83 2.83 7.98 1.30
C VAL A 83 2.95 9.44 0.85
N PRO A 84 4.01 9.89 0.15
CA PRO A 84 4.13 11.28 -0.26
C PRO A 84 3.05 11.69 -1.25
N ALA A 85 2.63 10.77 -2.12
CA ALA A 85 1.63 11.05 -3.13
C ALA A 85 0.23 11.17 -2.52
N ASP A 86 -0.13 10.26 -1.61
CA ASP A 86 -1.39 10.31 -0.89
C ASP A 86 -1.46 11.55 0.02
N ALA A 87 -0.35 11.91 0.68
CA ALA A 87 -0.29 13.14 1.48
C ALA A 87 -0.48 14.40 0.63
N LEU A 88 0.15 14.45 -0.55
CA LEU A 88 -0.03 15.57 -1.48
C LEU A 88 -1.47 15.66 -2.00
N LEU A 89 -2.09 14.52 -2.33
CA LEU A 89 -3.49 14.45 -2.75
C LEU A 89 -4.43 14.87 -1.63
N ALA A 90 -4.19 14.43 -0.40
CA ALA A 90 -4.96 14.83 0.77
C ALA A 90 -4.90 16.35 0.98
N TRP A 91 -3.71 16.93 0.89
CA TRP A 91 -3.53 18.38 0.99
C TRP A 91 -4.25 19.13 -0.13
N ARG A 92 -4.09 18.70 -1.38
CA ARG A 92 -4.72 19.34 -2.56
C ARG A 92 -6.25 19.25 -2.55
N THR A 93 -6.81 18.21 -1.97
CA THR A 93 -8.26 17.98 -1.93
C THR A 93 -8.91 18.49 -0.64
N GLY A 94 -8.11 18.94 0.34
CA GLY A 94 -8.58 19.47 1.63
C GLY A 94 -9.62 20.59 1.49
N ASP A 95 -9.40 21.50 0.55
CA ASP A 95 -10.27 22.67 0.37
C ASP A 95 -11.50 22.41 -0.50
N THR A 96 -11.48 21.35 -1.31
CA THR A 96 -12.51 21.08 -2.35
C THR A 96 -13.35 19.85 -2.07
N GLY A 97 -12.91 18.97 -1.16
CA GLY A 97 -13.58 17.73 -0.82
C GLY A 97 -13.04 17.18 0.50
N PRO A 98 -13.57 17.58 1.66
CA PRO A 98 -13.06 17.13 2.96
C PRO A 98 -13.11 15.60 3.11
N LEU A 99 -14.06 14.94 2.46
CA LEU A 99 -14.14 13.48 2.38
C LEU A 99 -12.96 12.89 1.58
N ALA A 100 -12.63 13.45 0.42
CA ALA A 100 -11.48 13.00 -0.38
C ALA A 100 -10.17 13.17 0.37
N ALA A 101 -10.00 14.31 1.04
CA ALA A 101 -8.83 14.58 1.87
C ALA A 101 -8.69 13.55 3.00
N ALA A 102 -9.79 13.21 3.68
CA ALA A 102 -9.82 12.18 4.71
C ALA A 102 -9.49 10.78 4.16
N VAL A 103 -9.97 10.44 2.96
CA VAL A 103 -9.66 9.15 2.31
C VAL A 103 -8.17 9.04 1.99
N TYR A 104 -7.58 10.05 1.34
CA TYR A 104 -6.16 10.04 1.00
C TYR A 104 -5.27 10.09 2.26
N ALA A 105 -5.64 10.87 3.28
CA ALA A 105 -4.91 10.91 4.55
C ALA A 105 -4.97 9.55 5.28
N SER A 106 -6.15 8.91 5.31
CA SER A 106 -6.32 7.59 5.92
C SER A 106 -5.50 6.53 5.19
N HIS A 107 -5.42 6.61 3.85
CA HIS A 107 -4.61 5.71 3.05
C HIS A 107 -3.11 5.92 3.30
N ALA A 108 -2.64 7.16 3.39
CA ALA A 108 -1.27 7.48 3.76
C ALA A 108 -0.90 6.90 5.14
N LEU A 109 -1.79 7.04 6.13
CA LEU A 109 -1.58 6.47 7.48
C LEU A 109 -1.55 4.95 7.46
N LEU A 110 -2.44 4.31 6.70
CA LEU A 110 -2.44 2.86 6.50
C LEU A 110 -1.10 2.41 5.88
N ALA A 111 -0.63 3.11 4.85
CA ALA A 111 0.62 2.79 4.18
C ALA A 111 1.83 2.90 5.10
N ILE A 112 1.91 3.94 5.93
CA ILE A 112 2.93 4.08 6.99
C ILE A 112 2.85 2.90 7.97
N GLY A 113 1.64 2.54 8.41
CA GLY A 113 1.41 1.45 9.35
C GLY A 113 1.89 0.10 8.81
N VAL A 114 1.51 -0.23 7.57
CA VAL A 114 1.89 -1.48 6.90
C VAL A 114 3.39 -1.51 6.62
N ALA A 115 3.97 -0.44 6.06
CA ALA A 115 5.41 -0.35 5.82
C ALA A 115 6.22 -0.52 7.12
N SER A 116 5.78 0.11 8.20
CA SER A 116 6.42 0.00 9.52
C SER A 116 6.32 -1.41 10.11
N ALA A 117 5.18 -2.08 9.94
CA ALA A 117 5.00 -3.47 10.38
C ALA A 117 5.91 -4.43 9.61
N LEU A 118 5.96 -4.30 8.28
CA LEU A 118 6.81 -5.11 7.41
C LEU A 118 8.30 -4.89 7.70
N ARG A 119 8.74 -3.63 7.88
CA ARG A 119 10.12 -3.30 8.24
C ARG A 119 10.54 -3.93 9.57
N ARG A 120 9.67 -3.87 10.59
CA ARG A 120 9.93 -4.50 11.90
C ARG A 120 10.00 -6.02 11.79
N ALA A 121 9.13 -6.63 10.98
CA ALA A 121 9.16 -8.07 10.73
C ALA A 121 10.46 -8.50 10.02
N ALA A 122 10.89 -7.75 9.00
CA ALA A 122 12.15 -7.98 8.31
C ALA A 122 13.34 -7.92 9.27
N LEU A 123 13.42 -6.86 10.10
CA LEU A 123 14.49 -6.70 11.09
C LEU A 123 14.49 -7.85 12.12
N GLY A 124 13.31 -8.28 12.57
CA GLY A 124 13.17 -9.42 13.48
C GLY A 124 13.78 -10.71 12.92
N LEU A 125 13.56 -10.99 11.62
CA LEU A 125 14.16 -12.16 10.96
C LEU A 125 15.68 -12.06 10.85
N VAL A 126 16.21 -10.87 10.54
CA VAL A 126 17.68 -10.65 10.47
C VAL A 126 18.32 -10.88 11.84
N LEU A 127 17.75 -10.30 12.89
CA LEU A 127 18.27 -10.45 14.26
C LEU A 127 18.18 -11.89 14.75
N GLN A 128 17.14 -12.62 14.38
CA GLN A 128 17.02 -14.03 14.71
C GLN A 128 18.08 -14.88 13.99
N GLY A 129 18.27 -14.66 12.69
CA GLY A 129 19.32 -15.36 11.93
C GLY A 129 20.73 -15.08 12.46
N ALA A 130 21.01 -13.87 12.94
CA ALA A 130 22.28 -13.54 13.59
C ALA A 130 22.48 -14.33 14.89
N LYS A 131 21.45 -14.41 15.74
CA LYS A 131 21.50 -15.19 16.99
C LYS A 131 21.66 -16.68 16.75
N ASP A 132 21.05 -17.21 15.70
CA ASP A 132 21.17 -18.62 15.35
C ASP A 132 22.59 -18.93 14.83
N ALA A 133 23.22 -17.99 14.11
CA ALA A 133 24.60 -18.11 13.66
C ALA A 133 25.63 -18.04 14.81
N GLU A 134 25.37 -17.24 15.85
CA GLU A 134 26.22 -17.18 17.06
C GLU A 134 26.19 -18.47 17.90
N ARG A 135 25.14 -19.29 17.74
CA ARG A 135 24.93 -20.54 18.50
C ARG A 135 25.45 -21.80 17.80
N ALA A 136 25.78 -21.71 16.52
CA ALA A 136 26.24 -22.81 15.67
C ALA A 136 27.77 -22.86 15.64
#